data_AF-A0A352LSP2-F1
#
_entry.id   AF-A0A352LSP2-F1
#
_cell.length_a   1.000
_cell.length_b   1.000
_cell.length_c   1.000
_cell.angle_alpha   90.00
_cell.angle_beta   90.00
_cell.angle_gamma   90.00
#
_symmetry.space_group_name_H-M   'P 1'
#
loop_
_entity.id
_entity.type
_entity.pdbx_description
1 polymer ?
#
loop_
_entity_poly.entity_id
_entity_poly.type
_entity_poly.pdbx_seq_one_letter_code
_entity_poly.pdbx_strand_id
1 'polypeptide(L)'
;ASFTANDFLCFRRDIEKALTCVSDEPEAIFQTDEEMLYIKLKFSRTGKIYVSGIAEVRELPGASLSFSYETDLFSIESLLKQLQKLKTEKLSYF
;
A
#
# COMPACT_ATOMS: atom_id res chain seq x y z
N ALA A 1 3.34 10.14 -9.44
CA ALA A 1 3.36 9.06 -8.44
C ALA A 1 4.78 8.56 -8.22
N SER A 2 5.59 9.32 -7.50
CA SER A 2 6.82 8.81 -6.87
C SER A 2 6.50 8.31 -5.48
N PHE A 3 6.54 7.00 -5.28
CA PHE A 3 6.42 6.39 -3.96
C PHE A 3 7.75 6.55 -3.22
N THR A 4 7.80 7.43 -2.21
CA THR A 4 9.06 7.75 -1.54
C THR A 4 9.50 6.63 -0.60
N ALA A 5 10.78 6.63 -0.22
CA ALA A 5 11.29 5.66 0.75
C ALA A 5 10.65 5.83 2.14
N ASN A 6 10.24 7.04 2.51
CA ASN A 6 9.57 7.32 3.77
C ASN A 6 8.12 6.81 3.75
N ASP A 7 7.41 7.04 2.65
CA ASP A 7 6.06 6.52 2.41
C ASP A 7 6.01 5.00 2.54
N PHE A 8 7.02 4.31 1.97
CA PHE A 8 7.15 2.86 2.10
C PHE A 8 7.31 2.40 3.55
N LEU A 9 8.16 3.08 4.32
CA LEU A 9 8.42 2.70 5.70
C LEU A 9 7.18 2.89 6.59
N CYS A 10 6.45 3.98 6.39
CA CYS A 10 5.16 4.23 7.04
C CYS A 10 4.14 3.16 6.66
N PHE A 11 3.99 2.89 5.36
CA PHE A 11 3.05 1.89 4.87
C PHE A 11 3.34 0.48 5.37
N ARG A 12 4.61 0.06 5.32
CA ARG A 12 5.05 -1.23 5.85
C ARG A 12 4.74 -1.36 7.33
N ARG A 13 5.05 -0.33 8.12
CA ARG A 13 4.79 -0.31 9.57
C ARG A 13 3.29 -0.44 9.87
N ASP A 14 2.44 0.20 9.08
CA ASP A 14 1.00 0.17 9.30
C ASP A 14 0.40 -1.19 8.88
N ILE A 15 0.95 -1.85 7.85
CA ILE A 15 0.65 -3.26 7.54
C ILE A 15 1.10 -4.19 8.68
N GLU A 16 2.32 -4.04 9.18
CA GLU A 16 2.84 -4.84 10.31
C GLU A 16 1.97 -4.68 11.56
N LYS A 17 1.51 -3.45 11.85
CA LYS A 17 0.55 -3.19 12.92
C LYS A 17 -0.79 -3.84 12.67
N ALA A 18 -1.33 -3.75 11.46
CA ALA A 18 -2.60 -4.38 11.11
C ALA A 18 -2.52 -5.91 11.29
N LEU A 19 -1.44 -6.53 10.81
CA LEU A 19 -1.23 -7.98 10.95
C LEU A 19 -1.04 -8.45 12.39
N THR A 20 -0.56 -7.58 13.28
CA THR A 20 -0.33 -7.91 14.70
C THR A 20 -1.49 -7.49 15.61
N CYS A 21 -2.48 -6.77 15.09
CA CYS A 21 -3.62 -6.30 15.86
C CYS A 21 -4.68 -7.43 15.99
N VAL A 22 -5.19 -7.65 17.21
CA VAL A 22 -6.23 -8.65 17.53
C VAL A 22 -7.64 -8.15 17.15
N SER A 23 -7.72 -7.13 16.28
CA SER A 23 -9.00 -6.60 15.78
C SER A 23 -9.73 -7.65 14.93
N ASP A 24 -11.05 -7.63 14.98
CA ASP A 24 -11.90 -8.49 14.15
C ASP A 24 -11.69 -8.26 12.65
N GLU A 25 -11.32 -7.03 12.29
CA GLU A 25 -10.93 -6.61 10.95
C GLU A 25 -9.78 -5.60 11.06
N PRO A 26 -8.51 -6.04 11.02
CA PRO A 26 -7.40 -5.11 11.00
C PRO A 26 -7.39 -4.33 9.68
N GLU A 27 -6.97 -3.07 9.75
CA GLU A 27 -6.82 -2.23 8.57
C GLU A 27 -5.50 -1.47 8.55
N ALA A 28 -4.93 -1.33 7.36
CA ALA A 28 -3.79 -0.48 7.09
C ALA A 28 -4.21 0.59 6.08
N ILE A 29 -3.91 1.84 6.38
CA ILE A 29 -4.23 2.98 5.52
C ILE A 29 -2.91 3.61 5.08
N PHE A 30 -2.79 3.82 3.79
CA PHE A 30 -1.77 4.62 3.17
C PHE A 30 -2.41 5.87 2.59
N GLN A 31 -1.91 7.02 3.00
CA GLN A 31 -2.31 8.29 2.42
C GLN A 31 -1.05 9.11 2.18
N THR A 32 -0.93 9.66 0.98
CA THR A 32 0.12 10.63 0.65
C THR A 32 -0.52 11.86 0.03
N ASP A 33 -0.29 13.01 0.66
CA ASP A 33 -0.78 14.31 0.19
C ASP A 33 0.03 14.80 -1.02
N GLU A 34 1.26 14.32 -1.20
CA GLU A 34 2.04 14.65 -2.39
C GLU A 34 1.36 14.06 -3.62
N GLU A 35 0.87 12.83 -3.60
CA GLU A 35 0.39 12.17 -4.81
C GLU A 35 -1.12 11.97 -4.86
N MET A 36 -1.86 12.60 -3.93
CA MET A 36 -3.33 12.48 -3.78
C MET A 36 -3.78 11.01 -3.90
N LEU A 37 -3.02 10.12 -3.24
CA LEU A 37 -3.20 8.68 -3.29
C LEU A 37 -3.61 8.20 -1.92
N TYR A 38 -4.79 7.60 -1.87
CA TYR A 38 -5.34 6.91 -0.73
C TYR A 38 -5.43 5.41 -1.04
N ILE A 39 -4.89 4.56 -0.18
CA ILE A 39 -5.03 3.11 -0.25
C ILE A 39 -5.42 2.58 1.12
N LYS A 40 -6.44 1.74 1.17
CA LYS A 40 -6.89 1.04 2.37
C LYS A 40 -6.85 -0.47 2.12
N LEU A 41 -6.20 -1.17 3.04
CA LEU A 41 -6.15 -2.62 3.10
C LEU A 41 -6.96 -3.08 4.30
N LYS A 42 -7.93 -3.96 4.09
CA LYS A 42 -8.67 -4.63 5.15
C LYS A 42 -8.32 -6.11 5.17
N PHE A 43 -7.89 -6.60 6.31
CA PHE A 43 -7.51 -7.98 6.51
C PHE A 43 -8.71 -8.76 7.03
N SER A 44 -9.12 -9.79 6.31
CA SER A 44 -10.15 -10.72 6.76
C SER A 44 -9.53 -11.85 7.58
N ARG A 45 -10.33 -12.43 8.49
CA ARG A 45 -9.94 -13.63 9.24
C ARG A 45 -9.68 -14.85 8.35
N THR A 46 -10.20 -14.87 7.12
CA THR A 46 -9.99 -15.97 6.17
C THR A 46 -8.68 -15.84 5.39
N GLY A 47 -7.82 -14.86 5.72
CA GLY A 47 -6.54 -14.64 5.04
C GLY A 47 -6.65 -13.86 3.72
N LYS A 48 -7.87 -13.41 3.36
CA LYS A 48 -8.12 -12.51 2.25
C LYS A 48 -7.88 -11.07 2.68
N ILE A 49 -7.40 -10.26 1.75
CA ILE A 49 -7.08 -8.84 1.94
C ILE A 49 -7.86 -8.07 0.89
N TYR A 50 -8.71 -7.17 1.33
CA TYR A 50 -9.43 -6.27 0.44
C TYR A 50 -8.64 -4.99 0.31
N VAL A 51 -8.20 -4.69 -0.90
CA VAL A 51 -7.49 -3.45 -1.23
C VAL A 51 -8.45 -2.53 -1.93
N SER A 52 -8.53 -1.29 -1.46
CA SER A 52 -9.28 -0.21 -2.08
C SER A 52 -8.43 1.03 -2.13
N GLY A 53 -8.64 1.89 -3.13
CA GLY A 53 -7.90 3.14 -3.22
C GLY A 53 -8.50 4.14 -4.17
N ILE A 54 -8.07 5.37 -4.00
CA ILE A 54 -8.42 6.52 -4.82
C ILE A 54 -7.11 7.22 -5.17
N ALA A 55 -6.88 7.44 -6.45
CA ALA A 55 -5.79 8.26 -6.97
C ALA A 55 -6.39 9.45 -7.69
N GLU A 56 -6.06 10.67 -7.27
CA GLU A 56 -6.46 11.87 -8.02
C GLU A 56 -5.39 12.26 -9.02
N VAL A 57 -5.82 12.69 -10.20
CA VAL A 57 -4.89 13.11 -11.26
C VAL A 57 -4.54 14.58 -11.07
N ARG A 58 -3.30 14.86 -10.64
CA ARG A 58 -2.81 16.25 -10.44
C ARG A 58 -3.04 17.15 -11.67
N GLU A 59 -2.89 16.59 -12.87
CA GLU A 59 -3.01 17.33 -14.14
C GLU A 59 -4.47 17.63 -14.53
N LEU A 60 -5.45 16.95 -13.90
CA LEU A 60 -6.88 17.08 -14.17
C LEU A 60 -7.63 17.19 -12.82
N PRO A 61 -7.69 18.40 -12.23
CA PRO A 61 -8.37 18.62 -10.95
C PRO A 61 -9.83 18.14 -11.01
N GLY A 62 -10.21 17.22 -10.13
CA GLY A 62 -11.54 16.59 -10.10
C GLY A 62 -11.66 15.25 -10.83
N ALA A 63 -10.63 14.80 -11.55
CA ALA A 63 -10.56 13.45 -12.06
C ALA A 63 -9.92 12.50 -11.03
N SER A 64 -10.67 11.50 -10.60
CA SER A 64 -10.22 10.47 -9.67
C SER A 64 -10.33 9.07 -10.28
N LEU A 65 -9.31 8.25 -10.09
CA LEU A 65 -9.37 6.81 -10.35
C LEU A 65 -9.62 6.09 -9.03
N SER A 66 -10.78 5.44 -8.92
CA SER A 66 -11.07 4.54 -7.81
C SER A 66 -10.80 3.09 -8.23
N PHE A 67 -10.18 2.31 -7.36
CA PHE A 67 -9.96 0.89 -7.58
C PHE A 67 -10.29 0.08 -6.33
N SER A 68 -10.73 -1.15 -6.53
CA SER A 68 -10.92 -2.11 -5.46
C SER A 68 -10.69 -3.52 -5.98
N TYR A 69 -9.91 -4.32 -5.27
CA TYR A 69 -9.67 -5.72 -5.59
C TYR A 69 -9.43 -6.53 -4.32
N GLU A 70 -9.67 -7.83 -4.42
CA GLU A 70 -9.37 -8.80 -3.38
C GLU A 70 -8.06 -9.51 -3.71
N THR A 71 -7.21 -9.71 -2.71
CA THR A 71 -5.94 -10.43 -2.82
C THR A 71 -5.72 -11.30 -1.59
N ASP A 72 -4.70 -12.14 -1.61
CA ASP A 72 -4.26 -12.91 -0.44
C ASP A 72 -2.97 -12.33 0.18
N LEU A 73 -2.65 -12.80 1.38
CA LEU A 73 -1.44 -12.42 2.12
C LEU A 73 -0.15 -12.73 1.34
N PHE A 74 -0.12 -13.84 0.59
CA PHE A 74 1.06 -14.26 -0.16
C PHE A 74 1.41 -13.26 -1.27
N SER A 75 0.40 -12.74 -1.96
CA SER A 75 0.53 -11.74 -3.02
C SER A 75 1.05 -10.41 -2.47
N ILE A 76 0.59 -10.00 -1.27
CA ILE A 76 1.11 -8.81 -0.58
C ILE A 76 2.56 -9.00 -0.14
N GLU A 77 2.91 -10.15 0.44
CA GLU A 77 4.30 -10.45 0.80
C GLU A 77 5.24 -10.46 -0.40
N SER A 78 4.80 -11.06 -1.51
CA SER A 78 5.55 -11.10 -2.77
C SER A 78 5.78 -9.68 -3.31
N LEU A 79 4.74 -8.84 -3.32
CA LEU A 79 4.84 -7.44 -3.72
C LEU A 79 5.85 -6.67 -2.85
N LEU A 80 5.79 -6.83 -1.52
CA LEU A 80 6.72 -6.19 -0.59
C LEU A 80 8.17 -6.63 -0.83
N LYS A 81 8.41 -7.92 -1.08
CA LYS A 81 9.74 -8.47 -1.42
C LYS A 81 10.27 -7.91 -2.74
N GLN A 82 9.42 -7.81 -3.77
CA GLN A 82 9.80 -7.25 -5.07
C GLN A 82 10.14 -5.76 -4.97
N LEU A 83 9.34 -4.99 -4.21
CA LEU A 83 9.61 -3.57 -3.96
C LEU A 83 10.91 -3.34 -3.20
N GLN A 84 11.23 -4.19 -2.21
CA GLN A 84 12.51 -4.14 -1.52
C GLN A 84 13.69 -4.40 -2.47
N LYS A 85 13.55 -5.36 -3.39
CA LYS A 85 14.59 -5.68 -4.37
C LYS A 85 14.89 -4.51 -5.32
N LEU A 86 13.85 -3.82 -5.78
CA LEU A 86 13.99 -2.62 -6.64
C LEU A 86 14.72 -1.46 -5.93
N LYS A 87 14.58 -1.34 -4.60
CA LYS A 87 15.32 -0.36 -3.80
C LYS A 87 16.82 -0.68 -3.76
N THR A 88 17.17 -1.96 -3.63
CA THR A 88 18.57 -2.42 -3.58
C THR A 88 19.26 -2.27 -4.93
N GLU A 89 18.56 -2.55 -6.03
CA GLU A 89 19.12 -2.43 -7.38
C GLU A 89 19.37 -0.97 -7.79
N LYS A 90 18.52 -0.01 -7.36
CA LYS A 90 18.78 1.43 -7.59
C LYS A 90 19.95 2.00 -6.79
N LEU A 91 20.33 1.38 -5.67
CA LEU A 91 21.51 1.77 -4.88
C LEU A 91 22.82 1.16 -5.40
N SER A 92 22.76 0.29 -6.42
CA SER A 92 23.94 -0.38 -7.00
C SER A 92 24.56 0.40 -8.18
N TYR A 93 23.99 1.56 -8.52
CA TYR A 93 24.43 2.42 -9.63
C TYR A 93 25.04 3.77 -9.17
N PHE A 94 25.38 3.90 -7.89
CA PHE A 94 26.10 5.04 -7.33
C PHE A 94 27.36 4.58 -6.60
#